data_AF-A0A3M1DZ83-F1
#
_entry.id   AF-A0A3M1DZ83-F1
#
_cell.length_a   1.000
_cell.length_b   1.000
_cell.length_c   1.000
_cell.angle_alpha   90.00
_cell.angle_beta   90.00
_cell.angle_gamma   90.00
#
_symmetry.space_group_name_H-M   'P 1'
#
loop_
_entity.id
_entity.type
_entity.pdbx_description
1 polymer ?
#
loop_
_entity_poly.entity_id
_entity_poly.type
_entity_poly.pdbx_seq_one_letter_code
_entity_poly.pdbx_strand_id
1 'polypeptide(L)'
;MWIRWKVQLTGKNDTDSTNRRIDDMTTATLSGIQKIKSWIVLARPPFHTVGVLPFALGAVLAYRATGTFHWALWGWGTLAVVLIMLSTYLAGEYFDYEGDKISRRVNPNRFAGGSGVLPAGLLDRRGTLVGSIVALALAAVVGLVIWLGYRTGPWTIPLGLIGMIGGFFYSVPPVRWAARGVGELWIAFCYGWLPVAVAYY
;
A
#
# COMPACT_ATOMS: atom_id res chain seq x y z
N MET A 1 -68.25 8.95 -40.56
CA MET A 1 -67.53 7.66 -40.59
C MET A 1 -66.05 7.97 -40.30
N TRP A 2 -65.59 7.69 -39.06
CA TRP A 2 -64.21 7.31 -38.62
C TRP A 2 -62.97 8.17 -39.03
N ILE A 3 -61.92 8.51 -38.26
CA ILE A 3 -61.44 8.33 -36.86
C ILE A 3 -60.39 9.42 -36.60
N ARG A 4 -60.39 10.02 -35.40
CA ARG A 4 -59.21 10.69 -34.80
C ARG A 4 -58.45 9.66 -33.97
N TRP A 5 -57.21 9.32 -34.33
CA TRP A 5 -56.31 8.57 -33.45
C TRP A 5 -55.56 9.53 -32.55
N LYS A 6 -55.92 9.58 -31.26
CA LYS A 6 -55.04 10.07 -30.19
C LYS A 6 -54.06 8.94 -29.88
N VAL A 7 -52.79 9.11 -30.25
CA VAL A 7 -51.70 8.30 -29.69
C VAL A 7 -51.39 8.87 -28.32
N GLN A 8 -51.86 8.19 -27.29
CA GLN A 8 -51.53 8.44 -25.90
C GLN A 8 -50.21 7.70 -25.63
N LEU A 9 -49.08 8.41 -25.67
CA LEU A 9 -47.79 7.86 -25.30
C LEU A 9 -47.79 7.64 -23.77
N THR A 10 -48.07 6.41 -23.35
CA THR A 10 -47.84 5.91 -22.00
C THR A 10 -46.33 5.78 -21.76
N GLY A 11 -45.63 6.92 -21.71
CA GLY A 11 -44.20 7.01 -21.46
C GLY A 11 -43.92 7.18 -19.96
N LYS A 12 -44.15 6.13 -19.17
CA LYS A 12 -43.74 6.10 -17.76
C LYS A 12 -43.67 4.63 -17.33
N ASN A 13 -42.52 3.97 -17.56
CA ASN A 13 -42.06 2.81 -16.78
C ASN A 13 -40.69 2.23 -17.21
N ASP A 14 -40.09 2.61 -18.35
CA ASP A 14 -38.79 2.03 -18.79
C ASP A 14 -37.54 2.83 -18.39
N THR A 15 -37.69 4.13 -18.14
CA THR A 15 -36.56 4.96 -17.68
C THR A 15 -36.20 4.68 -16.23
N ASP A 16 -37.17 4.28 -15.40
CA ASP A 16 -36.98 4.07 -13.97
C ASP A 16 -36.33 2.71 -13.63
N SER A 17 -36.55 1.69 -14.47
CA SER A 17 -35.88 0.40 -14.38
C SER A 17 -34.44 0.47 -14.91
N THR A 18 -34.22 1.27 -15.97
CA THR A 18 -32.89 1.53 -16.53
C THR A 18 -32.06 2.41 -15.60
N ASN A 19 -32.65 3.46 -15.01
CA ASN A 19 -31.98 4.27 -13.99
C ASN A 19 -31.71 3.46 -12.73
N ARG A 20 -32.65 2.63 -12.24
CA ARG A 20 -32.37 1.71 -11.13
C ARG A 20 -31.23 0.76 -11.44
N ARG A 21 -31.13 0.24 -12.66
CA ARG A 21 -30.03 -0.66 -13.06
C ARG A 21 -28.69 0.05 -13.17
N ILE A 22 -28.71 1.33 -13.56
CA ILE A 22 -27.52 2.20 -13.62
C ILE A 22 -27.11 2.63 -12.20
N ASP A 23 -28.07 2.95 -11.34
CA ASP A 23 -27.89 3.29 -9.92
C ASP A 23 -27.42 2.08 -9.10
N ASP A 24 -27.93 0.87 -9.39
CA ASP A 24 -27.46 -0.41 -8.84
C ASP A 24 -26.04 -0.75 -9.34
N MET A 25 -25.65 -0.26 -10.53
CA MET A 25 -24.29 -0.37 -11.05
C MET A 25 -23.32 0.66 -10.42
N THR A 26 -23.77 1.88 -10.11
CA THR A 26 -22.96 2.91 -9.43
C THR A 26 -22.92 2.76 -7.91
N THR A 27 -23.89 2.07 -7.32
CA THR A 27 -23.96 1.74 -5.88
C THR A 27 -23.90 0.24 -5.60
N ALA A 28 -23.25 -0.53 -6.47
CA ALA A 28 -22.86 -1.89 -6.13
C ALA A 28 -21.89 -1.81 -4.94
N THR A 29 -22.42 -1.92 -3.72
CA THR A 29 -21.64 -2.22 -2.53
C THR A 29 -20.82 -3.44 -2.86
N LEU A 30 -19.52 -3.23 -3.11
CA LEU A 30 -18.59 -4.31 -3.40
C LEU A 30 -18.80 -5.40 -2.36
N SER A 31 -19.09 -6.62 -2.82
CA SER A 31 -19.08 -7.81 -1.98
C SER A 31 -17.83 -7.78 -1.10
N GLY A 32 -17.94 -8.18 0.18
CA GLY A 32 -16.81 -8.16 1.12
C GLY A 32 -15.55 -8.83 0.54
N ILE A 33 -15.73 -9.85 -0.29
CA ILE A 33 -14.65 -10.55 -1.02
C ILE A 33 -13.95 -9.62 -2.01
N GLN A 34 -14.70 -8.80 -2.76
CA GLN A 34 -14.14 -7.84 -3.71
C GLN A 34 -13.37 -6.74 -2.97
N LYS A 35 -13.88 -6.24 -1.83
CA LYS A 35 -13.15 -5.28 -1.00
C LYS A 35 -11.83 -5.84 -0.49
N ILE A 36 -11.83 -7.08 0.02
CA ILE A 36 -10.61 -7.75 0.49
C ILE A 36 -9.62 -7.93 -0.66
N LYS A 37 -10.07 -8.37 -1.84
CA LYS A 37 -9.22 -8.47 -3.03
C LYS A 37 -8.63 -7.11 -3.42
N SER A 38 -9.42 -6.04 -3.39
CA SER A 38 -8.94 -4.68 -3.65
C SER A 38 -7.84 -4.26 -2.67
N TRP A 39 -8.00 -4.56 -1.37
CA TRP A 39 -6.95 -4.30 -0.37
C TRP A 39 -5.69 -5.12 -0.61
N ILE A 40 -5.80 -6.40 -1.00
CA ILE A 40 -4.64 -7.23 -1.33
C ILE A 40 -3.92 -6.69 -2.56
N VAL A 41 -4.64 -6.28 -3.60
CA VAL A 41 -4.02 -5.68 -4.80
C VAL A 41 -3.35 -4.35 -4.46
N LEU A 42 -3.99 -3.53 -3.64
CA LEU A 42 -3.45 -2.26 -3.15
C LEU A 42 -2.18 -2.45 -2.30
N ALA A 43 -2.13 -3.51 -1.51
CA ALA A 43 -0.98 -3.88 -0.70
C ALA A 43 0.22 -4.36 -1.53
N ARG A 44 0.08 -4.65 -2.83
CA ARG A 44 1.20 -5.04 -3.71
C ARG A 44 2.15 -6.11 -3.09
N PRO A 45 1.67 -7.31 -2.71
CA PRO A 45 2.46 -8.32 -2.00
C PRO A 45 3.79 -8.69 -2.69
N PRO A 46 3.88 -8.82 -4.03
CA PRO A 46 5.15 -9.14 -4.68
C PRO A 46 6.28 -8.15 -4.39
N PHE A 47 5.94 -6.87 -4.19
CA PHE A 47 6.95 -5.83 -3.95
C PHE A 47 7.52 -5.85 -2.53
N HIS A 48 6.85 -6.53 -1.59
CA HIS A 48 7.36 -6.69 -0.22
C HIS A 48 8.61 -7.59 -0.18
N THR A 49 8.79 -8.44 -1.17
CA THR A 49 9.99 -9.29 -1.30
C THR A 49 11.28 -8.48 -1.37
N VAL A 50 11.22 -7.25 -1.89
CA VAL A 50 12.37 -6.35 -2.02
C VAL A 50 12.94 -5.94 -0.65
N GLY A 51 12.12 -5.88 0.40
CA GLY A 51 12.60 -5.63 1.77
C GLY A 51 12.81 -6.90 2.58
N VAL A 52 11.97 -7.92 2.37
CA VAL A 52 12.03 -9.18 3.13
C VAL A 52 13.27 -10.02 2.77
N LEU A 53 13.66 -10.08 1.50
CA LEU A 53 14.85 -10.85 1.09
C LEU A 53 16.16 -10.28 1.65
N PRO A 54 16.41 -8.96 1.59
CA PRO A 54 17.59 -8.38 2.25
C PRO A 54 17.54 -8.52 3.78
N PHE A 55 16.36 -8.44 4.40
CA PHE A 55 16.21 -8.72 5.83
C PHE A 55 16.57 -10.18 6.16
N ALA A 56 16.10 -11.15 5.37
CA ALA A 56 16.47 -12.55 5.53
C ALA A 56 17.99 -12.77 5.36
N LEU A 57 18.62 -12.08 4.40
CA LEU A 57 20.06 -12.13 4.21
C LEU A 57 20.82 -11.65 5.46
N GLY A 58 20.43 -10.51 6.04
CA GLY A 58 21.06 -10.01 7.27
C GLY A 58 20.91 -10.98 8.44
N ALA A 59 19.75 -11.62 8.57
CA ALA A 59 19.51 -12.62 9.61
C ALA A 59 20.39 -13.88 9.43
N VAL A 60 20.62 -14.32 8.19
CA VAL A 60 21.56 -15.42 7.88
C VAL A 60 23.00 -15.02 8.21
N LEU A 61 23.39 -13.78 7.94
CA LEU A 61 24.72 -13.27 8.29
C LEU A 61 24.93 -13.22 9.81
N ALA A 62 23.92 -12.77 10.57
CA ALA A 62 23.96 -12.80 12.04
C ALA A 62 24.06 -14.22 12.59
N TYR A 63 23.31 -15.17 12.00
CA TYR A 63 23.41 -16.57 12.36
C TYR A 63 24.81 -17.14 12.11
N ARG A 64 25.41 -16.80 10.96
CA ARG A 64 26.78 -17.23 10.63
C ARG A 64 27.81 -16.65 11.60
N ALA A 65 27.63 -15.42 12.08
CA ALA A 65 28.56 -14.75 12.99
C ALA A 65 28.41 -15.21 14.45
N THR A 66 27.19 -15.45 14.91
CA THR A 66 26.90 -15.74 16.33
C THR A 66 26.59 -17.21 16.62
N GLY A 67 26.25 -17.99 15.60
CA GLY A 67 25.78 -19.37 15.73
C GLY A 67 24.35 -19.50 16.30
N THR A 68 23.64 -18.40 16.55
CA THR A 68 22.31 -18.41 17.17
C THR A 68 21.26 -17.75 16.28
N PHE A 69 20.07 -18.34 16.19
CA PHE A 69 18.95 -17.79 15.41
C PHE A 69 17.69 -17.70 16.26
N HIS A 70 17.18 -16.48 16.43
CA HIS A 70 15.97 -16.22 17.21
C HIS A 70 14.76 -16.06 16.29
N TRP A 71 14.03 -17.16 16.05
CA TRP A 71 12.87 -17.18 15.16
C TRP A 71 11.80 -16.14 15.49
N ALA A 72 11.54 -15.92 16.79
CA ALA A 72 10.55 -14.92 17.20
C ALA A 72 10.98 -13.50 16.86
N LEU A 73 12.25 -13.16 17.08
CA LEU A 73 12.81 -11.85 16.74
C LEU A 73 12.81 -11.62 15.22
N TRP A 74 13.18 -12.64 14.44
CA TRP A 74 13.11 -12.59 12.99
C TRP A 74 11.67 -12.39 12.48
N GLY A 75 10.70 -13.07 13.10
CA GLY A 75 9.28 -12.91 12.78
C GLY A 75 8.77 -11.50 13.06
N TRP A 76 9.09 -10.94 14.23
CA TRP A 76 8.74 -9.55 14.57
C TRP A 76 9.42 -8.53 13.65
N GLY A 77 10.70 -8.72 13.35
CA GLY A 77 11.43 -7.83 12.44
C GLY A 77 10.90 -7.89 11.00
N THR A 78 10.56 -9.08 10.51
CA THR A 78 9.91 -9.25 9.20
C THR A 78 8.55 -8.56 9.17
N LEU A 79 7.76 -8.69 10.25
CA LEU A 79 6.49 -7.98 10.37
C LEU A 79 6.68 -6.46 10.35
N ALA A 80 7.68 -5.93 11.05
CA ALA A 80 8.00 -4.50 11.02
C ALA A 80 8.35 -4.02 9.60
N VAL A 81 9.21 -4.74 8.88
CA VAL A 81 9.58 -4.41 7.49
C VAL A 81 8.34 -4.41 6.59
N VAL A 82 7.50 -5.44 6.69
CA VAL A 82 6.27 -5.53 5.90
C VAL A 82 5.31 -4.37 6.20
N LEU A 83 5.15 -3.99 7.46
CA LEU A 83 4.28 -2.87 7.86
C LEU A 83 4.79 -1.51 7.36
N ILE A 84 6.11 -1.28 7.41
CA ILE A 84 6.73 -0.05 6.87
C ILE A 84 6.54 0.03 5.35
N MET A 85 6.76 -1.07 4.64
CA MET A 85 6.55 -1.14 3.20
C MET A 85 5.08 -0.94 2.85
N LEU A 86 4.16 -1.59 3.58
CA LEU A 86 2.73 -1.44 3.39
C LEU A 86 2.30 0.03 3.56
N SER A 87 2.76 0.69 4.63
CA SER A 87 2.54 2.12 4.85
C SER A 87 3.00 2.96 3.66
N THR A 88 4.20 2.68 3.14
CA THR A 88 4.81 3.38 2.01
C THR A 88 4.00 3.22 0.72
N TYR A 89 3.56 2.00 0.40
CA TYR A 89 2.74 1.74 -0.79
C TYR A 89 1.37 2.39 -0.70
N LEU A 90 0.70 2.28 0.46
CA LEU A 90 -0.60 2.92 0.69
C LEU A 90 -0.51 4.44 0.60
N ALA A 91 0.53 5.04 1.18
CA ALA A 91 0.80 6.48 1.05
C ALA A 91 1.03 6.86 -0.42
N GLY A 92 1.85 6.10 -1.15
CA GLY A 92 2.09 6.30 -2.57
C GLY A 92 0.80 6.36 -3.40
N GLU A 93 -0.08 5.37 -3.25
CA GLU A 93 -1.35 5.33 -3.96
C GLU A 93 -2.25 6.54 -3.67
N TYR A 94 -2.20 7.07 -2.44
CA TYR A 94 -2.95 8.27 -2.07
C TYR A 94 -2.41 9.55 -2.74
N PHE A 95 -1.09 9.73 -2.74
CA PHE A 95 -0.44 10.95 -3.21
C PHE A 95 -0.22 10.97 -4.73
N ASP A 96 -0.03 9.81 -5.36
CA ASP A 96 0.17 9.69 -6.81
C ASP A 96 -1.14 9.53 -7.60
N TYR A 97 -2.29 9.60 -6.92
CA TYR A 97 -3.64 9.42 -7.49
C TYR A 97 -3.90 10.18 -8.81
N GLU A 98 -3.53 11.45 -8.89
CA GLU A 98 -3.74 12.24 -10.12
C GLU A 98 -2.77 11.84 -11.24
N GLY A 99 -1.53 11.47 -10.90
CA GLY A 99 -0.54 10.95 -11.86
C GLY A 99 -0.98 9.60 -12.43
N ASP A 100 -1.48 8.72 -11.56
CA ASP A 100 -1.97 7.39 -11.93
C ASP A 100 -3.22 7.48 -12.83
N LYS A 101 -4.11 8.45 -12.59
CA LYS A 101 -5.26 8.74 -13.47
C LYS A 101 -4.82 9.15 -14.88
N ILE A 102 -3.79 9.99 -15.00
CA ILE A 102 -3.27 10.44 -16.29
C ILE A 102 -2.54 9.28 -16.99
N SER A 103 -1.68 8.57 -16.27
CA SER A 103 -0.90 7.45 -16.80
C SER A 103 -1.80 6.35 -17.37
N ARG A 104 -2.88 5.97 -16.67
CA ARG A 104 -3.85 4.99 -17.18
C ARG A 104 -4.62 5.46 -18.42
N ARG A 105 -4.86 6.77 -18.58
CA ARG A 105 -5.53 7.32 -19.76
C ARG A 105 -4.61 7.34 -20.98
N VAL A 106 -3.32 7.58 -20.77
CA VAL A 106 -2.35 7.81 -21.84
C VAL A 106 -1.64 6.52 -22.26
N ASN A 107 -1.22 5.67 -21.33
CA ASN A 107 -0.53 4.42 -21.63
C ASN A 107 -0.73 3.37 -20.51
N PRO A 108 -1.81 2.56 -20.57
CA PRO A 108 -2.11 1.59 -19.52
C PRO A 108 -1.06 0.46 -19.49
N ASN A 109 -0.33 0.34 -18.38
CA ASN A 109 0.65 -0.73 -18.17
C ASN A 109 0.48 -1.35 -16.77
N ARG A 110 0.81 -2.64 -16.60
CA ARG A 110 0.79 -3.33 -15.30
C ARG A 110 1.83 -2.79 -14.32
N PHE A 111 2.85 -2.10 -14.84
CA PHE A 111 3.97 -1.56 -14.05
C PHE A 111 3.94 -0.03 -13.89
N ALA A 112 3.06 0.69 -14.62
CA ALA A 112 2.96 2.15 -14.57
C ALA A 112 1.54 2.58 -14.17
N GLY A 113 1.43 3.61 -13.33
CA GLY A 113 0.14 4.19 -12.96
C GLY A 113 -0.60 3.52 -11.80
N GLY A 114 0.13 3.07 -10.77
CA GLY A 114 -0.49 2.59 -9.53
C GLY A 114 -0.96 1.13 -9.56
N SER A 115 -1.48 0.64 -8.41
CA SER A 115 -2.38 -0.52 -8.38
C SER A 115 -3.66 -0.22 -9.15
N GLY A 116 -3.98 1.08 -9.19
CA GLY A 116 -5.14 1.71 -9.81
C GLY A 116 -6.48 1.20 -9.29
N VAL A 117 -6.47 0.72 -8.04
CA VAL A 117 -7.66 0.42 -7.24
C VAL A 117 -8.40 1.72 -6.88
N LEU A 118 -7.66 2.80 -6.54
CA LEU A 118 -8.24 4.11 -6.23
C LEU A 118 -8.85 4.79 -7.47
N PRO A 119 -8.15 4.92 -8.62
CA PRO A 119 -8.74 5.42 -9.87
C PRO A 119 -9.98 4.65 -10.35
N ALA A 120 -10.09 3.36 -10.00
CA ALA A 120 -11.25 2.54 -10.31
C ALA A 120 -12.42 2.71 -9.33
N GLY A 121 -12.28 3.55 -8.30
CA GLY A 121 -13.32 3.81 -7.30
C GLY A 121 -13.61 2.65 -6.36
N LEU A 122 -12.74 1.63 -6.31
CA LEU A 122 -12.97 0.40 -5.54
C LEU A 122 -12.73 0.58 -4.03
N LEU A 123 -11.90 1.55 -3.64
CA LEU A 123 -11.62 1.89 -2.26
C LEU A 123 -11.63 3.41 -2.08
N ASP A 124 -12.04 3.85 -0.89
CA ASP A 124 -12.01 5.26 -0.55
C ASP A 124 -10.56 5.75 -0.36
N ARG A 125 -10.28 6.91 -0.96
CA ARG A 125 -8.96 7.52 -0.94
C ARG A 125 -8.54 7.88 0.49
N ARG A 126 -9.44 8.44 1.31
CA ARG A 126 -9.10 8.75 2.72
C ARG A 126 -8.86 7.48 3.52
N GLY A 127 -9.66 6.43 3.28
CA GLY A 127 -9.43 5.10 3.86
C GLY A 127 -8.04 4.53 3.61
N THR A 128 -7.49 4.71 2.40
CA THR A 128 -6.11 4.30 2.07
C THR A 128 -5.05 5.06 2.86
N LEU A 129 -5.21 6.38 3.03
CA LEU A 129 -4.28 7.18 3.85
C LEU A 129 -4.34 6.77 5.33
N VAL A 130 -5.55 6.54 5.86
CA VAL A 130 -5.71 6.05 7.23
C VAL A 130 -5.04 4.68 7.38
N GLY A 131 -5.22 3.78 6.42
CA GLY A 131 -4.53 2.48 6.40
C GLY A 131 -3.02 2.60 6.41
N SER A 132 -2.45 3.57 5.68
CA SER A 132 -1.01 3.87 5.69
C SER A 132 -0.53 4.29 7.08
N ILE A 133 -1.22 5.25 7.71
CA ILE A 133 -0.87 5.76 9.05
C ILE A 133 -1.01 4.67 10.10
N VAL A 134 -2.05 3.85 10.02
CA VAL A 134 -2.25 2.70 10.93
C VAL A 134 -1.13 1.68 10.75
N ALA A 135 -0.75 1.34 9.52
CA ALA A 135 0.37 0.43 9.27
C ALA A 135 1.69 0.98 9.82
N LEU A 136 1.94 2.29 9.68
CA LEU A 136 3.12 2.94 10.24
C LEU A 136 3.12 2.93 11.78
N ALA A 137 1.98 3.22 12.39
CA ALA A 137 1.82 3.18 13.84
C ALA A 137 2.04 1.76 14.38
N LEU A 138 1.49 0.74 13.70
CA LEU A 138 1.73 -0.66 14.06
C LEU A 138 3.20 -1.04 13.90
N ALA A 139 3.89 -0.55 12.87
CA ALA A 139 5.33 -0.78 12.73
C ALA A 139 6.12 -0.19 13.92
N ALA A 140 5.76 1.01 14.38
CA ALA A 140 6.37 1.63 15.54
C ALA A 140 6.11 0.81 16.83
N VAL A 141 4.89 0.29 17.00
CA VAL A 141 4.56 -0.60 18.13
C VAL A 141 5.39 -1.89 18.06
N VAL A 142 5.51 -2.52 16.89
CA VAL A 142 6.35 -3.71 16.73
C VAL A 142 7.82 -3.40 17.04
N GLY A 143 8.35 -2.26 16.57
CA GLY A 143 9.70 -1.82 16.91
C GLY A 143 9.90 -1.65 18.42
N LEU A 144 8.89 -1.11 19.13
CA LEU A 144 8.93 -0.97 20.58
C LEU A 144 8.87 -2.33 21.30
N VAL A 145 8.06 -3.27 20.81
CA VAL A 145 7.99 -4.65 21.32
C VAL A 145 9.34 -5.35 21.15
N ILE A 146 10.00 -5.17 20.01
CA ILE A 146 11.34 -5.72 19.78
C ILE A 146 12.34 -5.14 20.79
N TRP A 147 12.39 -3.81 20.91
CA TRP A 147 13.35 -3.13 21.76
C TRP A 147 13.15 -3.42 23.26
N LEU A 148 11.91 -3.34 23.75
CA LEU A 148 11.62 -3.57 25.17
C LEU A 148 11.58 -5.07 25.53
N GLY A 149 11.01 -5.90 24.64
CA GLY A 149 10.76 -7.31 24.89
C GLY A 149 12.00 -8.19 24.73
N TYR A 150 12.82 -7.91 23.70
CA TYR A 150 14.03 -8.67 23.41
C TYR A 150 15.31 -7.97 23.86
N ARG A 151 15.19 -6.74 24.41
CA ARG A 151 16.32 -5.92 24.89
C ARG A 151 17.42 -5.79 23.83
N THR A 152 17.02 -5.66 22.58
CA THR A 152 17.95 -5.38 21.49
C THR A 152 18.65 -4.05 21.75
N GLY A 153 19.88 -3.89 21.28
CA GLY A 153 20.70 -2.76 21.67
C GLY A 153 20.18 -1.40 21.18
N PRO A 154 20.90 -0.31 21.49
CA PRO A 154 20.41 1.06 21.30
C PRO A 154 20.11 1.43 19.84
N TRP A 155 20.63 0.69 18.86
CA TRP A 155 20.46 1.01 17.44
C TRP A 155 19.14 0.52 16.84
N THR A 156 18.36 -0.32 17.53
CA THR A 156 17.07 -0.82 17.01
C THR A 156 16.09 0.31 16.68
N ILE A 157 15.94 1.27 17.59
CA ILE A 157 14.99 2.39 17.40
C ILE A 157 15.49 3.36 16.32
N PRO A 158 16.76 3.84 16.32
CA PRO A 158 17.27 4.68 15.24
C PRO A 158 17.16 4.04 13.85
N LEU A 159 17.54 2.77 13.69
CA LEU A 159 17.47 2.11 12.39
C LEU A 159 16.02 1.90 11.92
N GLY A 160 15.11 1.52 12.82
CA GLY A 160 13.69 1.43 12.54
C GLY A 160 13.09 2.79 12.15
N LEU A 161 13.48 3.86 12.84
CA LEU A 161 13.04 5.22 12.53
C LEU A 161 13.54 5.70 11.16
N ILE A 162 14.79 5.40 10.81
CA ILE A 162 15.32 5.67 9.46
C ILE A 162 14.51 4.92 8.41
N GLY A 163 14.10 3.67 8.67
CA GLY A 163 13.25 2.90 7.76
C GLY A 163 11.85 3.51 7.62
N MET A 164 11.22 3.90 8.73
CA MET A 164 9.90 4.52 8.75
C MET A 164 9.87 5.87 8.04
N ILE A 165 10.82 6.76 8.35
CA ILE A 165 10.98 8.05 7.69
C ILE A 165 11.34 7.82 6.22
N GLY A 166 12.26 6.90 5.99
CA GLY A 166 12.75 6.43 4.70
C GLY A 166 11.63 6.11 3.72
N GLY A 167 10.76 5.19 4.12
CA GLY A 167 9.62 4.74 3.33
C GLY A 167 8.49 5.77 3.26
N PHE A 168 8.05 6.32 4.41
CA PHE A 168 6.89 7.21 4.42
C PHE A 168 7.14 8.50 3.62
N PHE A 169 8.26 9.19 3.84
CA PHE A 169 8.56 10.44 3.12
C PHE A 169 9.05 10.25 1.69
N TYR A 170 9.28 9.00 1.26
CA TYR A 170 9.60 8.71 -0.13
C TYR A 170 8.48 9.15 -1.08
N SER A 171 7.23 8.86 -0.70
CA SER A 171 6.04 9.17 -1.50
C SER A 171 5.23 10.36 -0.97
N VAL A 172 5.42 10.77 0.29
CA VAL A 172 4.63 11.83 0.93
C VAL A 172 5.25 13.23 0.75
N PRO A 173 4.49 14.25 0.31
CA PRO A 173 4.91 15.66 0.32
C PRO A 173 5.10 16.20 1.75
N PRO A 174 5.99 17.19 1.99
CA PRO A 174 6.71 18.02 1.02
C PRO A 174 8.04 17.44 0.53
N VAL A 175 8.49 16.32 1.11
CA VAL A 175 9.79 15.73 0.78
C VAL A 175 9.72 15.03 -0.58
N ARG A 176 8.78 14.07 -0.72
CA ARG A 176 8.54 13.24 -1.90
C ARG A 176 9.84 12.92 -2.66
N TRP A 177 10.72 12.16 -2.02
CA TRP A 177 12.03 11.83 -2.60
C TRP A 177 11.93 11.15 -3.96
N ALA A 178 10.84 10.43 -4.25
CA ALA A 178 10.57 9.87 -5.57
C ALA A 178 10.58 10.91 -6.70
N ALA A 179 10.25 12.18 -6.40
CA ALA A 179 10.27 13.28 -7.36
C ALA A 179 11.60 14.05 -7.38
N ARG A 180 12.60 13.61 -6.60
CA ARG A 180 13.94 14.21 -6.55
C ARG A 180 14.94 13.21 -7.13
N GLY A 181 15.93 13.68 -7.89
CA GLY A 181 16.95 12.79 -8.50
C GLY A 181 17.77 11.96 -7.50
N VAL A 182 17.77 12.32 -6.21
CA VAL A 182 18.43 11.58 -5.13
C VAL A 182 17.57 10.44 -4.55
N GLY A 183 16.29 10.35 -4.91
CA GLY A 183 15.37 9.37 -4.35
C GLY A 183 15.72 7.93 -4.69
N GLU A 184 16.33 7.70 -5.86
CA GLU A 184 16.75 6.36 -6.29
C GLU A 184 17.87 5.80 -5.42
N LEU A 185 18.88 6.63 -5.10
CA LEU A 185 19.94 6.24 -4.16
C LEU A 185 19.38 6.00 -2.76
N TRP A 186 18.43 6.84 -2.35
CA TRP A 186 17.80 6.72 -1.04
C TRP A 186 16.97 5.45 -0.91
N ILE A 187 16.16 5.10 -1.91
CA ILE A 187 15.36 3.87 -1.88
C ILE A 187 16.25 2.63 -2.00
N ALA A 188 17.34 2.69 -2.75
CA ALA A 188 18.35 1.63 -2.79
C ALA A 188 18.98 1.40 -1.42
N PHE A 189 19.25 2.47 -0.67
CA PHE A 189 19.70 2.37 0.71
C PHE A 189 18.63 1.78 1.64
N CYS A 190 17.39 2.30 1.60
CA CYS A 190 16.31 1.89 2.50
C CYS A 190 15.79 0.47 2.26
N TYR A 191 15.77 0.00 1.02
CA TYR A 191 15.28 -1.35 0.67
C TYR A 191 16.40 -2.36 0.46
N GLY A 192 17.61 -1.91 0.12
CA GLY A 192 18.77 -2.79 -0.05
C GLY A 192 19.56 -2.97 1.24
N TRP A 193 20.27 -1.92 1.65
CA TRP A 193 21.26 -2.02 2.73
C TRP A 193 20.60 -2.02 4.13
N LEU A 194 19.64 -1.13 4.36
CA LEU A 194 19.06 -0.92 5.69
C LEU A 194 18.41 -2.19 6.27
N PRO A 195 17.61 -3.00 5.54
CA PRO A 195 17.02 -4.21 6.10
C PRO A 195 18.08 -5.27 6.44
N VAL A 196 19.17 -5.35 5.67
CA VAL A 196 20.31 -6.23 5.97
C VAL A 196 20.97 -5.79 7.28
N ALA A 197 21.26 -4.50 7.43
CA ALA A 197 21.90 -3.96 8.62
C ALA A 197 21.02 -4.14 9.87
N VAL A 198 19.71 -3.91 9.76
CA VAL A 198 18.76 -4.10 10.86
C VAL A 198 18.66 -5.56 11.28
N ALA A 199 18.60 -6.49 10.32
CA ALA A 199 18.50 -7.91 10.64
C ALA A 199 19.80 -8.52 11.17
N TYR A 200 20.94 -7.95 10.75
CA TYR A 200 22.26 -8.39 11.20
C TYR A 200 22.55 -7.95 12.65
N TYR A 201 22.06 -6.77 13.02
CA TYR A 201 22.21 -6.16 14.34
C TYR A 201 21.35 -6.84 15.41
#